data_AF-Q2NDN1-F1
#
_entry.id   AF-Q2NDN1-F1
#
_cell.length_a   1.000
_cell.length_b   1.000
_cell.length_c   1.000
_cell.angle_alpha   90.00
_cell.angle_beta   90.00
_cell.angle_gamma   90.00
#
_symmetry.space_group_name_H-M   'P 1'
#
loop_
_entity.id
_entity.type
_entity.pdbx_description
1 polymer ?
#
loop_
_entity_poly.entity_id
_entity_poly.type
_entity_poly.pdbx_seq_one_letter_code
_entity_poly.pdbx_strand_id
1 'polypeptide(L)'
;MFAASLLPFALLAQQATTPSDLPPAPPPERAETDPEKMRKIYVTDSQVAARTKVDHPLQPVCVRRLKPGSRVKAQTVCQDVAAWKAYVLAQDANFYEWDTAQRGLDVK
;
A
#
# COMPACT_ATOMS: atom_id res chain seq x y z
N MET A 1 -58.12 -5.70 -5.42
CA MET A 1 -57.82 -4.35 -4.89
C MET A 1 -56.44 -3.98 -5.39
N PHE A 2 -56.37 -2.89 -6.15
CA PHE A 2 -55.18 -2.23 -6.70
C PHE A 2 -54.22 -1.82 -5.57
N ALA A 3 -52.91 -1.61 -5.74
CA ALA A 3 -52.22 -1.05 -6.89
C ALA A 3 -50.73 -1.44 -6.91
N ALA A 4 -50.21 -1.65 -8.13
CA ALA A 4 -48.82 -1.41 -8.47
C ALA A 4 -48.51 0.10 -8.39
N SER A 5 -47.33 0.48 -7.92
CA SER A 5 -46.76 1.83 -8.07
C SER A 5 -45.25 1.70 -7.94
N LEU A 6 -44.52 1.52 -9.05
CA LEU A 6 -43.96 2.58 -9.91
C LEU A 6 -42.97 3.47 -9.15
N LEU A 7 -41.69 3.25 -9.42
CA LEU A 7 -40.65 4.27 -9.31
C LEU A 7 -41.03 5.49 -10.17
N PRO A 8 -40.78 6.70 -9.67
CA PRO A 8 -40.29 7.76 -10.52
C PRO A 8 -38.91 8.23 -10.03
N PHE A 9 -37.92 7.98 -10.87
CA PHE A 9 -36.91 8.99 -11.16
C PHE A 9 -37.64 10.31 -11.45
N ALA A 10 -37.47 11.35 -10.64
CA ALA A 10 -37.41 12.74 -11.09
C ALA A 10 -37.17 13.74 -9.95
N LEU A 11 -36.34 14.75 -10.27
CA LEU A 11 -36.28 16.10 -9.70
C LEU A 11 -35.73 16.19 -8.25
N LEU A 12 -34.66 16.91 -7.97
CA LEU A 12 -34.36 18.24 -8.48
C LEU A 12 -32.99 18.33 -9.17
N ALA A 13 -33.05 18.72 -10.43
CA ALA A 13 -32.11 19.70 -10.95
C ALA A 13 -32.25 20.99 -10.11
N GLN A 14 -31.30 21.27 -9.23
CA GLN A 14 -30.99 22.65 -8.89
C GLN A 14 -29.84 23.09 -9.78
N GLN A 15 -30.21 23.44 -11.01
CA GLN A 15 -29.46 24.40 -11.81
C GLN A 15 -29.52 25.73 -11.05
N ALA A 16 -28.55 25.95 -10.16
CA ALA A 16 -28.23 27.29 -9.69
C ALA A 16 -27.52 28.00 -10.86
N THR A 17 -28.32 28.63 -11.72
CA THR A 17 -27.86 29.52 -12.77
C THR A 17 -27.34 30.80 -12.14
N THR A 18 -26.06 30.82 -11.77
CA THR A 18 -25.27 32.06 -11.71
C THR A 18 -24.30 32.02 -12.89
N PRO A 19 -24.29 33.04 -13.78
CA PRO A 19 -23.32 33.10 -14.86
C PRO A 19 -21.97 33.49 -14.24
N SER A 20 -21.27 32.50 -13.68
CA SER A 20 -19.85 32.66 -13.39
C SER A 20 -19.09 32.24 -14.64
N ASP A 21 -18.69 33.25 -15.41
CA ASP A 21 -17.64 33.25 -16.43
C ASP A 21 -16.27 32.85 -15.82
N LEU A 22 -16.21 31.69 -15.16
CA LEU A 22 -14.98 31.14 -14.64
C LEU A 22 -14.77 29.78 -15.31
N PRO A 23 -13.63 29.58 -16.00
CA PRO A 23 -13.31 28.27 -16.58
C PRO A 23 -13.36 27.21 -15.48
N PRO A 24 -13.74 25.96 -15.80
CA PRO A 24 -13.75 24.88 -14.83
C PRO A 24 -12.40 24.86 -14.12
N ALA A 25 -12.42 24.96 -12.79
CA ALA A 25 -11.22 24.93 -11.99
C ALA A 25 -10.39 23.72 -12.43
N PRO A 26 -9.10 23.90 -12.81
CA PRO A 26 -8.28 22.77 -13.21
C PRO A 26 -8.31 21.75 -12.08
N PRO A 27 -8.40 20.44 -12.39
CA PRO A 27 -8.33 19.41 -11.37
C PRO A 27 -7.09 19.70 -10.51
N PRO A 28 -7.17 19.52 -9.17
CA PRO A 28 -6.04 19.81 -8.31
C PRO A 28 -4.85 19.07 -8.89
N GLU A 29 -3.84 19.84 -9.30
CA GLU A 29 -2.59 19.34 -9.84
C GLU A 29 -2.05 18.44 -8.74
N ARG A 30 -2.28 17.13 -8.86
CA ARG A 30 -1.63 16.16 -7.99
C ARG A 30 -0.18 16.43 -8.28
N ALA A 31 0.51 17.08 -7.35
CA ALA A 31 1.95 17.19 -7.39
C ALA A 31 2.45 15.77 -7.51
N GLU A 32 2.74 15.36 -8.74
CA GLU A 32 3.09 14.00 -9.12
C GLU A 32 4.49 13.84 -8.58
N THR A 33 4.53 13.54 -7.28
CA THR A 33 5.77 13.54 -6.53
C THR A 33 6.46 12.27 -6.93
N ASP A 34 7.35 12.42 -7.92
CA ASP A 34 8.06 11.34 -8.55
C ASP A 34 8.81 10.52 -7.48
N PRO A 35 8.39 9.26 -7.23
CA PRO A 35 9.00 8.42 -6.19
C PRO A 35 10.47 8.14 -6.47
N GLU A 36 10.95 8.28 -7.72
CA GLU A 36 12.36 8.09 -8.07
C GLU A 36 13.26 9.25 -7.61
N LYS A 37 12.69 10.46 -7.47
CA LYS A 37 13.42 11.66 -7.01
C LYS A 37 13.48 11.74 -5.48
N MET A 38 12.71 10.92 -4.77
CA MET A 38 12.73 10.88 -3.31
C MET A 38 13.98 10.18 -2.77
N ARG A 39 14.45 10.64 -1.60
CA ARG A 39 15.61 10.04 -0.91
C ARG A 39 15.30 8.60 -0.54
N LYS A 40 16.08 7.66 -1.07
CA LYS A 40 15.97 6.23 -0.74
C LYS A 40 16.56 5.96 0.64
N ILE A 41 15.85 5.20 1.46
CA ILE A 41 16.34 4.79 2.79
C ILE A 41 16.92 3.39 2.67
N TYR A 42 18.16 3.18 3.08
CA TYR A 42 18.80 1.87 3.05
C TYR A 42 18.87 1.28 4.46
N VAL A 43 18.41 0.03 4.59
CA VAL A 43 18.41 -0.72 5.85
C VAL A 43 18.94 -2.14 5.64
N THR A 44 19.33 -2.78 6.72
CA THR A 44 19.93 -4.12 6.71
C THR A 44 18.91 -5.24 6.70
N ASP A 45 17.71 -5.01 7.25
CA ASP A 45 16.71 -6.06 7.47
C ASP A 45 15.27 -5.59 7.22
N SER A 46 14.40 -6.53 6.86
CA SER A 46 12.97 -6.32 6.58
C SER A 46 12.19 -5.90 7.83
N GLN A 47 12.56 -6.38 9.01
CA GLN A 47 11.97 -5.96 10.28
C GLN A 47 12.25 -4.48 10.58
N VAL A 48 13.47 -4.02 10.29
CA VAL A 48 13.84 -2.61 10.41
C VAL A 48 13.11 -1.78 9.34
N ALA A 49 13.01 -2.30 8.11
CA ALA A 49 12.29 -1.65 7.02
C ALA A 49 10.82 -1.36 7.39
N ALA A 50 10.12 -2.32 8.01
CA ALA A 50 8.73 -2.19 8.42
C ALA A 50 8.50 -1.13 9.53
N ARG A 51 9.52 -0.84 10.34
CA ARG A 51 9.46 0.13 11.46
C ARG A 51 10.07 1.49 11.13
N THR A 52 10.63 1.63 9.93
CA THR A 52 11.30 2.86 9.50
C THR A 52 10.28 3.99 9.42
N LYS A 53 10.61 5.13 10.04
CA LYS A 53 9.83 6.36 9.88
C LYS A 53 10.17 6.96 8.52
N VAL A 54 9.15 7.15 7.70
CA VAL A 54 9.25 7.79 6.39
C VAL A 54 8.58 9.14 6.43
N ASP A 55 9.18 10.10 5.75
CA ASP A 55 8.63 11.45 5.63
C ASP A 55 7.48 11.49 4.62
N HIS A 56 7.50 10.57 3.64
CA HIS A 56 6.48 10.44 2.61
C HIS A 56 6.06 8.97 2.42
N PRO A 57 4.75 8.67 2.23
CA PRO A 57 4.27 7.29 2.10
C PRO A 57 4.84 6.53 0.88
N LEU A 58 5.16 7.25 -0.21
CA LEU A 58 5.78 6.67 -1.41
C LEU A 58 7.31 6.60 -1.35
N GLN A 59 7.92 6.99 -0.21
CA GLN A 59 9.36 6.95 -0.08
C GLN A 59 9.87 5.50 -0.06
N PRO A 60 10.77 5.10 -0.97
CA PRO A 60 11.23 3.74 -1.05
C PRO A 60 12.23 3.40 0.07
N VAL A 61 11.98 2.27 0.73
CA VAL A 61 12.89 1.66 1.70
C VAL A 61 13.52 0.41 1.07
N CYS A 62 14.85 0.38 1.06
CA CYS A 62 15.66 -0.61 0.39
C CYS A 62 16.39 -1.49 1.41
N VAL A 63 16.16 -2.79 1.36
CA VAL A 63 16.91 -3.80 2.13
C VAL A 63 18.04 -4.33 1.26
N ARG A 64 19.27 -4.28 1.78
CA ARG A 64 20.47 -4.83 1.09
C ARG A 64 20.99 -6.05 1.82
N ARG A 65 20.97 -7.20 1.16
CA ARG A 65 21.48 -8.48 1.69
C ARG A 65 22.55 -9.05 0.79
N LEU A 66 23.54 -9.73 1.37
CA LEU A 66 24.55 -10.45 0.59
C LEU A 66 23.90 -11.65 -0.12
N LYS A 67 24.33 -11.93 -1.35
CA LYS A 67 23.87 -13.14 -2.04
C LYS A 67 24.45 -14.38 -1.36
N PRO A 68 23.65 -15.43 -1.11
CA PRO A 68 24.17 -16.69 -0.57
C PRO A 68 25.35 -17.19 -1.39
N GLY A 69 26.44 -17.56 -0.71
CA GLY A 69 27.68 -18.02 -1.35
C GLY A 69 28.57 -16.93 -1.97
N SER A 70 28.21 -15.64 -1.87
CA SER A 70 29.04 -14.54 -2.35
C SER A 70 29.43 -13.56 -1.24
N ARG A 71 30.72 -13.19 -1.18
CA ARG A 71 31.23 -12.18 -0.23
C ARG A 71 31.21 -10.74 -0.77
N VAL A 72 30.96 -10.59 -2.07
CA VAL A 72 31.07 -9.30 -2.78
C VAL A 72 29.76 -8.88 -3.45
N LYS A 73 28.90 -9.83 -3.83
CA LYS A 73 27.63 -9.52 -4.48
C LYS A 73 26.54 -9.32 -3.42
N ALA A 74 25.85 -8.19 -3.51
CA ALA A 74 24.66 -7.90 -2.72
C ALA A 74 23.43 -7.82 -3.62
N GLN A 75 22.30 -8.31 -3.12
CA GLN A 75 20.98 -8.08 -3.67
C GLN A 75 20.31 -6.95 -2.88
N THR A 76 19.72 -6.01 -3.60
CA THR A 76 18.96 -4.91 -3.01
C THR A 76 17.52 -5.02 -3.49
N VAL A 77 16.58 -4.93 -2.56
CA VAL A 77 15.14 -4.92 -2.85
C VAL A 77 14.57 -3.65 -2.24
N CYS A 78 13.91 -2.83 -3.05
CA CYS A 78 13.29 -1.58 -2.63
C CYS A 78 11.78 -1.69 -2.73
N GLN A 79 11.08 -1.35 -1.66
CA GLN A 79 9.62 -1.34 -1.58
C GLN A 79 9.18 -0.18 -0.69
N ASP A 80 7.90 0.19 -0.75
CA ASP A 80 7.30 1.11 0.18
C ASP A 80 7.17 0.49 1.59
N VAL A 81 6.94 1.34 2.59
CA VAL A 81 6.85 0.88 3.99
C VAL A 81 5.64 -0.02 4.22
N ALA A 82 4.52 0.18 3.50
CA ALA A 82 3.34 -0.65 3.67
C ALA A 82 3.58 -2.07 3.14
N ALA A 83 4.25 -2.21 1.99
CA ALA A 83 4.70 -3.49 1.47
C ALA A 83 5.65 -4.21 2.45
N TRP A 84 6.61 -3.51 3.07
CA TRP A 84 7.48 -4.12 4.07
C TRP A 84 6.73 -4.63 5.30
N LYS A 85 5.72 -3.88 5.78
CA LYS A 85 4.87 -4.33 6.89
C LYS A 85 4.07 -5.57 6.51
N ALA A 86 3.47 -5.59 5.33
CA ALA A 86 2.74 -6.75 4.82
C ALA A 86 3.67 -7.97 4.67
N TYR A 87 4.89 -7.77 4.18
CA TYR A 87 5.89 -8.82 4.07
C TYR A 87 6.27 -9.42 5.42
N VAL A 88 6.54 -8.58 6.43
CA VAL A 88 6.84 -9.05 7.79
C VAL A 88 5.67 -9.82 8.37
N LEU A 89 4.44 -9.31 8.21
CA LEU A 89 3.24 -9.99 8.70
C LEU A 89 3.03 -11.35 8.02
N ALA A 90 3.30 -11.44 6.71
CA ALA A 90 3.26 -12.71 5.98
C ALA A 90 4.35 -13.70 6.45
N GLN A 91 5.56 -13.21 6.76
CA GLN A 91 6.63 -14.04 7.32
C GLN A 91 6.25 -14.59 8.69
N ASP A 92 5.72 -13.73 9.57
CA ASP A 92 5.29 -14.12 10.91
C ASP A 92 4.17 -15.17 10.81
N ALA A 93 3.14 -14.94 9.98
CA ALA A 93 2.06 -15.89 9.74
C ALA A 93 2.58 -17.24 9.24
N ASN A 94 3.48 -17.24 8.26
CA ASN A 94 4.11 -18.46 7.77
C ASN A 94 4.88 -19.18 8.89
N PHE A 95 5.68 -18.46 9.69
CA PHE A 95 6.39 -19.06 10.82
C PHE A 95 5.45 -19.73 11.82
N TYR A 96 4.33 -19.09 12.16
CA TYR A 96 3.32 -19.69 13.04
C TYR A 96 2.72 -20.97 12.44
N GLU A 97 2.38 -20.98 11.16
CA GLU A 97 1.83 -22.18 10.51
C GLU A 97 2.81 -23.37 10.58
N TRP A 98 4.10 -23.15 10.31
CA TRP A 98 5.10 -24.22 10.35
C TRP A 98 5.42 -24.69 11.77
N ASP A 99 5.48 -23.79 12.75
CA ASP A 99 5.68 -24.13 14.16
C ASP A 99 4.48 -24.94 14.71
N THR A 100 3.26 -24.61 14.28
CA THR A 100 2.06 -25.34 14.68
C THR A 100 1.93 -26.68 13.95
N ALA A 101 2.32 -26.74 12.67
CA ALA A 101 2.32 -27.96 11.87
C ALA A 101 3.31 -29.02 12.38
N GLN A 102 4.46 -28.60 12.92
CA GLN A 102 5.39 -29.53 13.58
C GLN A 102 4.86 -30.11 14.90
N ARG A 103 3.81 -29.52 15.48
CA ARG A 103 3.23 -29.93 16.78
C ARG A 103 1.97 -30.81 16.68
N GLY A 104 1.54 -31.28 15.51
CA GLY A 104 0.41 -32.22 15.38
C GLY A 104 0.72 -33.35 14.39
N LEU A 105 0.53 -34.64 14.70
CA LEU A 105 -0.56 -35.27 15.44
C LEU A 105 -0.01 -36.37 16.39
N ASP A 106 -0.16 -36.20 17.71
CA ASP A 106 -0.10 -37.33 18.64
C ASP A 106 -1.52 -37.93 18.70
N VAL A 107 -1.81 -38.84 17.77
CA VAL A 107 -3.07 -39.59 17.75
C VAL A 107 -2.97 -40.65 18.84
N LYS A 108 -3.59 -40.39 19.99
CA LYS A 108 -3.91 -41.42 20.97
C LYS A 108 -5.12 -42.24 20.54
#